data_AF-Q8L2Z3-F1
#
_entry.id   AF-Q8L2Z3-F1
#
_cell.length_a   1.000
_cell.length_b   1.000
_cell.length_c   1.000
_cell.angle_alpha   90.00
_cell.angle_beta   90.00
_cell.angle_gamma   90.00
#
_symmetry.space_group_name_H-M   'P 1'
#
loop_
_entity.id
_entity.type
_entity.pdbx_description
1 polymer ?
#
loop_
_entity_poly.entity_id
_entity_poly.type
_entity_poly.pdbx_seq_one_letter_code
_entity_poly.pdbx_strand_id
1 'polypeptide(L)'
;IMAAAGHQAEAILEETRAKYKGRYVLAVEGNPPLNEGGMFCIDGGKPFVEKLRWMAEEAMAIIAWGTCASWGCVQAAKPNPTGAAPIDKVITNKPIIKVPGCPPIAEVMSGLVTFMISFGKLPELDRQGRPVMFYSERIHDKCYRRSHFDAGQFVEEW
;
A
#
# COMPACT_ATOMS: atom_id res chain seq x y z
N ILE A 1 -16.32 1.23 4.16
CA ILE A 1 -17.14 2.17 4.97
C ILE A 1 -18.23 2.90 4.17
N MET A 2 -18.26 2.78 2.84
CA MET A 2 -19.34 3.34 2.03
C MET A 2 -20.69 2.65 2.32
N ALA A 3 -21.78 3.39 2.17
CA ALA A 3 -23.14 2.86 2.35
C ALA A 3 -23.62 2.02 1.15
N ALA A 4 -23.22 2.39 -0.07
CA ALA A 4 -23.60 1.68 -1.28
C ALA A 4 -22.91 0.31 -1.38
N ALA A 5 -23.60 -0.66 -1.98
CA ALA A 5 -23.13 -2.02 -2.23
C ALA A 5 -23.56 -2.48 -3.63
N GLY A 6 -23.02 -3.60 -4.12
CA GLY A 6 -23.38 -4.18 -5.41
C GLY A 6 -23.23 -3.17 -6.57
N HIS A 7 -24.24 -3.10 -7.44
CA HIS A 7 -24.21 -2.23 -8.62
C HIS A 7 -24.05 -0.74 -8.29
N GLN A 8 -24.59 -0.28 -7.16
CA GLN A 8 -24.43 1.10 -6.72
C GLN A 8 -22.98 1.41 -6.36
N ALA A 9 -22.24 0.44 -5.79
CA ALA A 9 -20.82 0.61 -5.51
C ALA A 9 -19.99 0.65 -6.80
N GLU A 10 -20.29 -0.20 -7.78
CA GLU A 10 -19.63 -0.17 -9.09
C GLU A 10 -19.86 1.14 -9.84
N ALA A 11 -21.10 1.65 -9.86
CA ALA A 11 -21.43 2.92 -10.49
C ALA A 11 -20.65 4.11 -9.90
N ILE A 12 -20.38 4.09 -8.59
CA ILE A 12 -19.55 5.12 -7.93
C ILE A 12 -18.09 5.07 -8.41
N LEU A 13 -17.54 3.87 -8.65
CA LEU A 13 -16.19 3.73 -9.20
C LEU A 13 -16.12 4.30 -10.62
N GLU A 14 -17.11 3.99 -11.46
CA GLU A 14 -17.22 4.53 -12.82
C GLU A 14 -17.34 6.06 -12.82
N GLU A 15 -18.23 6.62 -11.99
CA GLU A 15 -18.39 8.08 -11.84
C GLU A 15 -17.07 8.71 -11.37
N THR A 16 -16.43 8.13 -10.35
CA THR A 16 -15.16 8.64 -9.79
C THR A 16 -14.08 8.67 -10.87
N ARG A 17 -13.94 7.57 -11.63
CA ARG A 17 -12.95 7.44 -12.70
C ARG A 17 -13.19 8.48 -13.79
N ALA A 18 -14.44 8.71 -14.21
CA ALA A 18 -14.79 9.68 -15.23
C ALA A 18 -14.61 11.14 -14.77
N LYS A 19 -15.12 11.47 -13.58
CA LYS A 19 -15.17 12.84 -13.05
C LYS A 19 -13.82 13.35 -12.55
N TYR A 20 -13.00 12.46 -12.00
CA TYR A 20 -11.71 12.81 -11.39
C TYR A 20 -10.52 12.21 -12.13
N LYS A 21 -10.69 11.86 -13.42
CA LYS A 21 -9.64 11.33 -14.30
C LYS A 21 -8.33 12.11 -14.13
N GLY A 22 -7.24 11.41 -13.81
CA GLY A 22 -5.91 11.96 -13.61
C GLY A 22 -5.71 12.77 -12.32
N ARG A 23 -6.73 12.89 -11.46
CA ARG A 23 -6.73 13.76 -10.27
C ARG A 23 -6.96 13.01 -8.96
N TYR A 24 -7.53 11.81 -8.97
CA TYR A 24 -7.71 11.02 -7.75
C TYR A 24 -6.45 10.24 -7.39
N VAL A 25 -6.27 10.01 -6.08
CA VAL A 25 -5.25 9.09 -5.55
C VAL A 25 -5.92 7.74 -5.31
N LEU A 26 -5.31 6.67 -5.81
CA LEU A 26 -5.77 5.31 -5.54
C LEU A 26 -5.07 4.77 -4.29
N ALA A 27 -5.83 4.60 -3.20
CA ALA A 27 -5.35 3.90 -2.02
C ALA A 27 -5.58 2.39 -2.20
N VAL A 28 -4.52 1.59 -2.08
CA VAL A 28 -4.60 0.13 -2.19
C VAL A 28 -4.12 -0.50 -0.89
N GLU A 29 -5.00 -1.28 -0.27
CA GLU A 29 -4.69 -2.19 0.82
C GLU A 29 -4.78 -3.62 0.29
N GLY A 30 -3.89 -4.52 0.74
CA GLY A 30 -3.81 -5.87 0.20
C GLY A 30 -3.04 -5.94 -1.14
N ASN A 31 -3.18 -7.05 -1.85
CA ASN A 31 -2.51 -7.28 -3.13
C ASN A 31 -3.26 -8.30 -4.01
N PRO A 32 -3.06 -8.26 -5.35
CA PRO A 32 -3.66 -9.24 -6.25
C PRO A 32 -2.94 -10.60 -6.17
N PRO A 33 -3.69 -11.71 -5.99
CA PRO A 33 -3.19 -13.04 -6.30
C PRO A 33 -3.17 -13.25 -7.82
N LEU A 34 -2.15 -13.94 -8.33
CA LEU A 34 -1.96 -14.15 -9.77
C LEU A 34 -2.18 -15.60 -10.21
N ASN A 35 -2.18 -16.57 -9.28
CA ASN A 35 -2.48 -17.97 -9.60
C ASN A 35 -3.98 -18.15 -9.86
N GLU A 36 -4.36 -19.28 -10.48
CA GLU A 36 -5.75 -19.65 -10.80
C GLU A 36 -6.52 -18.54 -11.54
N GLY A 37 -5.84 -17.88 -12.51
CA GLY A 37 -6.42 -16.76 -13.26
C GLY A 37 -6.72 -15.52 -12.41
N GLY A 38 -6.17 -15.43 -11.19
CA GLY A 38 -6.43 -14.36 -10.23
C GLY A 38 -7.69 -14.56 -9.39
N MET A 39 -8.37 -15.70 -9.51
CA MET A 39 -9.67 -15.97 -8.87
C MET A 39 -9.60 -16.28 -7.37
N PHE A 40 -8.41 -16.27 -6.75
CA PHE A 40 -8.30 -16.27 -5.30
C PHE A 40 -8.81 -14.98 -4.65
N CYS A 41 -8.96 -13.89 -5.40
CA CYS A 41 -9.61 -12.67 -4.97
C CYS A 41 -10.56 -12.19 -6.07
N ILE A 42 -11.86 -12.35 -5.83
CA ILE A 42 -12.93 -12.07 -6.79
C ILE A 42 -13.69 -10.84 -6.33
N ASP A 43 -13.89 -9.92 -7.25
CA ASP A 43 -14.67 -8.72 -7.04
C ASP A 43 -15.60 -8.51 -8.25
N GLY A 44 -16.91 -8.35 -8.01
CA GLY A 44 -17.91 -8.22 -9.08
C GLY A 44 -17.96 -9.42 -10.04
N GLY A 45 -17.55 -10.61 -9.59
CA GLY A 45 -17.45 -11.82 -10.43
C GLY A 45 -16.21 -11.88 -11.33
N LYS A 46 -15.25 -10.97 -11.16
CA LYS A 46 -14.00 -10.90 -11.94
C LYS A 46 -12.76 -10.96 -11.03
N PRO A 47 -11.59 -11.32 -11.56
CA PRO A 47 -10.34 -11.20 -10.81
C PRO A 47 -10.11 -9.77 -10.31
N PHE A 48 -9.79 -9.59 -9.03
CA PHE A 48 -9.51 -8.28 -8.44
C PHE A 48 -8.44 -7.49 -9.20
N VAL A 49 -7.45 -8.18 -9.79
CA VAL A 49 -6.37 -7.56 -10.58
C VAL A 49 -6.90 -6.73 -11.76
N GLU A 50 -8.07 -7.08 -12.32
CA GLU A 50 -8.71 -6.28 -13.37
C GLU A 50 -9.20 -4.95 -12.84
N LYS A 51 -9.93 -4.95 -11.72
CA LYS A 51 -10.40 -3.73 -11.06
C LYS A 51 -9.24 -2.85 -10.61
N LEU A 52 -8.16 -3.45 -10.10
CA LEU A 52 -6.93 -2.75 -9.75
C LEU A 52 -6.34 -2.02 -10.96
N ARG A 53 -6.14 -2.71 -12.09
CA ARG A 53 -5.61 -2.09 -13.33
C ARG A 53 -6.53 -0.98 -13.84
N TRP A 54 -7.83 -1.25 -13.85
CA TRP A 54 -8.86 -0.31 -14.29
C TRP A 54 -8.85 0.98 -13.46
N MET A 55 -8.83 0.89 -12.12
CA MET A 55 -8.74 2.09 -11.29
C MET A 55 -7.36 2.75 -11.29
N ALA A 56 -6.28 1.99 -11.50
CA ALA A 56 -4.92 2.54 -11.55
C ALA A 56 -4.68 3.40 -12.80
N GLU A 57 -5.28 3.04 -13.93
CA GLU A 57 -5.06 3.70 -15.23
C GLU A 57 -5.33 5.21 -15.19
N GLU A 58 -6.35 5.64 -14.48
CA GLU A 58 -6.72 7.08 -14.38
C GLU A 58 -6.32 7.72 -13.05
N ALA A 59 -5.64 6.99 -12.17
CA ALA A 59 -5.14 7.57 -10.93
C ALA A 59 -3.99 8.55 -11.23
N MET A 60 -3.91 9.63 -10.45
CA MET A 60 -2.75 10.54 -10.41
C MET A 60 -1.52 9.83 -9.83
N ALA A 61 -1.74 9.11 -8.73
CA ALA A 61 -0.74 8.34 -8.00
C ALA A 61 -1.43 7.23 -7.20
N ILE A 62 -0.65 6.25 -6.76
CA ILE A 62 -1.13 5.11 -5.98
C ILE A 62 -0.41 5.12 -4.62
N ILE A 63 -1.15 4.99 -3.53
CA ILE A 63 -0.57 4.71 -2.21
C ILE A 63 -0.77 3.23 -1.91
N ALA A 64 0.34 2.50 -1.80
CA ALA A 64 0.38 1.10 -1.43
C ALA A 64 0.47 0.99 0.10
N TRP A 65 -0.67 0.87 0.76
CA TRP A 65 -0.77 0.81 2.21
C TRP A 65 -0.38 -0.56 2.76
N GLY A 66 0.54 -0.54 3.71
CA GLY A 66 1.02 -1.70 4.42
C GLY A 66 1.99 -2.56 3.60
N THR A 67 2.57 -3.54 4.29
CA THR A 67 3.51 -4.50 3.69
C THR A 67 2.82 -5.36 2.62
N CYS A 68 1.49 -5.54 2.67
CA CYS A 68 0.75 -6.31 1.67
C CYS A 68 0.89 -5.67 0.28
N ALA A 69 0.44 -4.42 0.14
CA ALA A 69 0.49 -3.71 -1.12
C ALA A 69 1.93 -3.35 -1.52
N SER A 70 2.78 -3.03 -0.52
CA SER A 70 4.17 -2.66 -0.76
C SER A 70 5.01 -3.83 -1.25
N TRP A 71 4.87 -5.02 -0.64
CA TRP A 71 5.83 -6.13 -0.82
C TRP A 71 5.25 -7.56 -0.82
N GLY A 72 3.97 -7.76 -0.48
CA GLY A 72 3.35 -9.09 -0.45
C GLY A 72 2.81 -9.50 0.92
N CYS A 73 3.51 -9.15 2.01
CA CYS A 73 3.20 -9.56 3.39
C CYS A 73 3.03 -11.08 3.57
N VAL A 74 2.21 -11.49 4.55
CA VAL A 74 2.08 -12.86 5.01
C VAL A 74 1.61 -13.82 3.92
N GLN A 75 0.68 -13.40 3.04
CA GLN A 75 0.16 -14.24 1.96
C GLN A 75 1.20 -14.54 0.87
N ALA A 76 2.24 -13.70 0.75
CA ALA A 76 3.35 -13.92 -0.16
C ALA A 76 4.56 -14.62 0.49
N ALA A 77 4.51 -14.88 1.80
CA ALA A 77 5.52 -15.68 2.48
C ALA A 77 5.53 -17.12 1.94
N LYS A 78 6.66 -17.83 2.09
CA LYS A 78 6.79 -19.21 1.61
C LYS A 78 5.62 -20.08 2.14
N PRO A 79 4.87 -20.80 1.28
CA PRO A 79 5.16 -21.07 -0.13
C PRO A 79 4.47 -20.15 -1.18
N ASN A 80 3.77 -19.09 -0.78
CA ASN A 80 2.98 -18.20 -1.64
C ASN A 80 1.97 -18.96 -2.53
N PRO A 81 0.97 -19.65 -1.93
CA PRO A 81 0.07 -20.54 -2.67
C PRO A 81 -0.81 -19.80 -3.70
N THR A 82 -1.14 -18.54 -3.44
CA THR A 82 -2.03 -17.74 -4.30
C THR A 82 -1.27 -16.93 -5.37
N GLY A 83 0.07 -16.93 -5.33
CA GLY A 83 0.86 -16.05 -6.18
C GLY A 83 0.59 -14.58 -5.90
N ALA A 84 0.41 -14.20 -4.63
CA ALA A 84 0.22 -12.83 -4.19
C ALA A 84 1.43 -11.97 -4.61
N ALA A 85 1.17 -10.88 -5.34
CA ALA A 85 2.19 -10.01 -5.89
C ALA A 85 1.98 -8.54 -5.46
N PRO A 86 3.03 -7.81 -5.03
CA PRO A 86 2.87 -6.41 -4.64
C PRO A 86 2.46 -5.52 -5.82
N ILE A 87 1.90 -4.35 -5.51
CA ILE A 87 1.24 -3.48 -6.51
C ILE A 87 2.22 -3.02 -7.60
N ASP A 88 3.48 -2.78 -7.25
CA ASP A 88 4.53 -2.34 -8.19
C ASP A 88 5.00 -3.43 -9.17
N LYS A 89 4.57 -4.68 -8.98
CA LYS A 89 4.76 -5.77 -9.96
C LYS A 89 3.61 -5.90 -10.94
N VAL A 90 2.47 -5.28 -10.66
CA VAL A 90 1.27 -5.33 -11.50
C VAL A 90 1.04 -4.00 -12.22
N ILE A 91 1.28 -2.88 -11.55
CA ILE A 91 1.15 -1.52 -12.09
C ILE A 91 2.55 -0.92 -12.20
N THR A 92 2.98 -0.61 -13.43
CA THR A 92 4.34 -0.15 -13.73
C THR A 92 4.41 1.25 -14.33
N ASN A 93 3.27 1.84 -14.67
CA ASN A 93 3.16 3.11 -15.39
C ASN A 93 2.58 4.26 -14.52
N LYS A 94 2.61 4.12 -13.20
CA LYS A 94 2.10 5.12 -12.25
C LYS A 94 3.08 5.35 -11.09
N PRO A 95 3.13 6.57 -10.53
CA PRO A 95 3.83 6.79 -9.26
C PRO A 95 3.21 5.95 -8.15
N ILE A 96 4.02 5.16 -7.45
CA ILE A 96 3.60 4.31 -6.33
C ILE A 96 4.35 4.74 -5.07
N ILE A 97 3.62 5.20 -4.07
CA ILE A 97 4.13 5.51 -2.74
C ILE A 97 3.93 4.27 -1.86
N LYS A 98 5.02 3.61 -1.49
CA LYS A 98 5.00 2.45 -0.58
C LYS A 98 5.01 2.93 0.87
N VAL A 99 3.99 2.55 1.63
CA VAL A 99 3.90 2.87 3.06
C VAL A 99 3.84 1.56 3.85
N PRO A 100 4.99 0.87 4.01
CA PRO A 100 5.02 -0.46 4.61
C PRO A 100 4.84 -0.44 6.13
N GLY A 101 4.58 -1.61 6.70
CA GLY A 101 4.16 -1.82 8.09
C GLY A 101 2.97 -2.77 8.13
N CYS A 102 2.80 -3.54 9.21
CA CYS A 102 1.73 -4.53 9.34
C CYS A 102 0.92 -4.34 10.64
N PRO A 103 0.11 -3.26 10.75
CA PRO A 103 -0.06 -2.17 9.79
C PRO A 103 1.02 -1.08 9.92
N PRO A 104 1.07 -0.08 9.01
CA PRO A 104 1.81 1.14 9.25
C PRO A 104 1.27 1.88 10.50
N ILE A 105 2.09 2.77 11.07
CA ILE A 105 1.69 3.60 12.21
C ILE A 105 0.58 4.57 11.75
N ALA A 106 -0.48 4.74 12.56
CA ALA A 106 -1.65 5.54 12.19
C ALA A 106 -1.29 7.02 11.91
N GLU A 107 -0.39 7.59 12.71
CA GLU A 107 0.13 8.96 12.56
C GLU A 107 1.00 9.11 11.32
N VAL A 108 1.69 8.05 10.89
CA VAL A 108 2.44 8.02 9.62
C VAL A 108 1.46 8.04 8.44
N MET A 109 0.37 7.26 8.50
CA MET A 109 -0.64 7.23 7.44
C MET A 109 -1.35 8.57 7.32
N SER A 110 -1.86 9.11 8.42
CA SER A 110 -2.53 10.43 8.44
C SER A 110 -1.57 11.56 8.09
N GLY A 111 -0.35 11.54 8.61
CA GLY A 111 0.69 12.53 8.29
C GLY A 111 1.03 12.59 6.80
N LEU A 112 1.10 11.43 6.11
CA LEU A 112 1.29 11.41 4.66
C LEU A 112 0.13 12.06 3.90
N VAL A 113 -1.12 11.74 4.27
CA VAL A 113 -2.30 12.33 3.61
C VAL A 113 -2.34 13.84 3.85
N THR A 114 -2.11 14.29 5.08
CA THR A 114 -2.05 15.72 5.42
C THR A 114 -0.93 16.43 4.64
N PHE A 115 0.24 15.82 4.49
CA PHE A 115 1.33 16.36 3.68
C PHE A 115 0.90 16.55 2.22
N MET A 116 0.33 15.52 1.60
CA MET A 116 -0.08 15.57 0.19
C MET A 116 -1.14 16.64 -0.07
N ILE A 117 -2.12 16.78 0.84
CA ILE A 117 -3.17 17.80 0.73
C ILE A 117 -2.60 19.20 0.96
N SER A 118 -1.80 19.40 2.01
CA SER A 118 -1.32 20.73 2.41
C SER A 118 -0.30 21.31 1.42
N PHE A 119 0.54 20.46 0.83
CA PHE A 119 1.60 20.88 -0.08
C PHE A 119 1.28 20.65 -1.56
N GLY A 120 0.17 19.98 -1.89
CA GLY A 120 -0.25 19.72 -3.27
C GLY A 120 0.76 18.92 -4.10
N LYS A 121 1.61 18.09 -3.47
CA LYS A 121 2.66 17.31 -4.13
C LYS A 121 2.88 15.95 -3.49
N LEU A 122 3.51 15.03 -4.22
CA LEU A 122 3.96 13.75 -3.69
C LEU A 122 5.18 13.94 -2.76
N PRO A 123 5.34 13.10 -1.72
CA PRO A 123 6.51 13.17 -0.85
C PRO A 123 7.78 12.77 -1.61
N GLU A 124 8.93 13.19 -1.07
CA GLU A 124 10.21 12.61 -1.48
C GLU A 124 10.28 11.14 -1.08
N LEU A 125 10.69 10.29 -2.02
CA LEU A 125 10.76 8.84 -1.84
C LEU A 125 12.21 8.37 -1.87
N ASP A 126 12.52 7.38 -1.03
CA ASP A 126 13.79 6.67 -1.15
C ASP A 126 13.80 5.75 -2.39
N ARG A 127 14.94 5.08 -2.62
CA ARG A 127 15.13 4.14 -3.74
C ARG A 127 14.16 2.95 -3.77
N GLN A 128 13.43 2.69 -2.68
CA GLN A 128 12.43 1.63 -2.58
C GLN A 128 11.00 2.14 -2.80
N GLY A 129 10.82 3.46 -2.94
CA GLY A 129 9.53 4.12 -3.10
C GLY A 129 8.84 4.48 -1.78
N ARG A 130 9.59 4.56 -0.66
CA ARG A 130 9.04 4.86 0.68
C ARG A 130 9.23 6.34 1.03
N PRO A 131 8.27 7.01 1.70
CA PRO A 131 8.42 8.40 2.14
C PRO A 131 9.65 8.59 3.05
N VAL A 132 10.62 9.41 2.60
CA VAL A 132 11.87 9.68 3.33
C VAL A 132 11.60 10.20 4.75
N MET A 133 10.56 11.02 4.92
CA MET A 133 10.20 11.63 6.20
C MET A 133 9.85 10.62 7.32
N PHE A 134 9.53 9.37 6.99
CA PHE A 134 9.17 8.33 7.98
C PHE A 134 10.04 7.07 7.91
N TYR A 135 10.66 6.79 6.77
CA TYR A 135 11.36 5.52 6.51
C TYR A 135 12.86 5.67 6.21
N SER A 136 13.44 6.85 6.41
CA SER A 136 14.86 7.14 6.16
C SER A 136 15.80 6.59 7.23
N GLU A 137 15.33 6.42 8.45
CA GLU A 137 16.12 5.90 9.58
C GLU A 137 15.66 4.49 9.96
N ARG A 138 16.58 3.70 10.51
CA ARG A 138 16.25 2.37 11.05
C ARG A 138 15.67 2.55 12.45
N ILE A 139 14.78 1.64 12.84
CA ILE A 139 14.25 1.60 14.22
C ILE A 139 15.39 1.58 15.26
N HIS A 140 16.44 0.81 15.00
CA HIS A 140 17.58 0.67 15.91
C HIS A 140 18.43 1.95 16.06
N ASP A 141 18.34 2.88 15.10
CA ASP A 141 19.08 4.15 15.14
C ASP A 141 18.38 5.19 16.06
N LYS A 142 17.10 4.97 16.41
CA LYS A 142 16.31 5.79 17.35
C LYS A 142 15.74 5.01 18.54
N CYS A 143 16.24 3.80 18.77
CA CYS A 143 15.75 2.96 19.86
C CYS A 143 16.21 3.50 21.21
N TYR A 144 15.28 3.75 22.14
CA TYR A 144 15.62 4.18 23.51
C TYR A 144 16.41 3.13 24.29
N ARG A 145 16.38 1.85 23.86
CA ARG A 145 17.17 0.76 24.45
C ARG A 145 18.57 0.64 23.85
N ARG A 146 19.00 1.58 23.00
CA ARG A 146 20.29 1.51 22.32
C ARG A 146 21.48 1.52 23.29
N SER A 147 21.40 2.26 24.39
CA SER A 147 22.44 2.25 25.43
C SER A 147 22.63 0.87 26.06
N HIS A 148 21.55 0.11 26.28
CA HIS A 148 21.62 -1.26 26.75
C HIS A 148 22.31 -2.17 25.72
N PHE A 149 21.94 -2.03 24.44
CA PHE A 149 22.59 -2.75 23.34
C PHE A 149 24.10 -2.47 23.29
N ASP A 150 24.51 -1.19 23.36
CA ASP A 150 25.91 -0.78 23.30
C ASP A 150 26.72 -1.28 24.52
N ALA A 151 26.07 -1.42 25.69
CA ALA A 151 26.67 -1.97 26.91
C ALA A 151 26.62 -3.51 27.01
N GLY A 152 26.09 -4.20 25.98
CA GLY A 152 25.94 -5.65 26.00
C GLY A 152 24.87 -6.18 26.97
N GLN A 153 23.90 -5.34 27.35
CA GLN A 153 22.82 -5.67 28.28
C GLN A 153 21.60 -6.17 27.49
N PHE A 154 21.49 -7.48 27.37
CA PHE A 154 20.43 -8.14 26.61
C PHE A 154 19.42 -8.84 27.52
N VAL A 155 18.19 -8.94 27.04
CA VAL A 155 17.17 -9.82 27.65
C VAL A 155 17.55 -11.26 27.31
N GLU A 156 17.66 -12.13 28.32
CA GLU A 156 18.01 -13.55 28.15
C GLU A 156 16.78 -14.46 28.13
N GLU A 157 15.76 -14.12 28.91
CA GLU A 157 14.47 -14.82 29.01
C GLU A 157 13.33 -13.79 29.07
N TRP A 158 12.12 -14.21 28.67
CA TRP A 158 10.95 -13.34 28.48
C TRP A 158 10.33 -12.79 29.78
#